data_AF-A0A9W4I0P6-F1
#
_entry.id   AF-A0A9W4I0P6-F1
#
_cell.length_a   1.000
_cell.length_b   1.000
_cell.length_c   1.000
_cell.angle_alpha   90.00
_cell.angle_beta   90.00
_cell.angle_gamma   90.00
#
_symmetry.space_group_name_H-M   'P 1'
#
loop_
_entity.id
_entity.type
_entity.pdbx_description
1 polymer ?
#
loop_
_entity_poly.entity_id
_entity_poly.type
_entity_poly.pdbx_seq_one_letter_code
_entity_poly.pdbx_strand_id
1 'polypeptide(L)'
;MIYHQPTPVRTKTLWTPALQPGSSFGLFQTNYTEDLHRPSSDILWIGSTRIFFLFFGGIFSGRLTDGGYFKTVFTLGAIIQLIGIFTSSASKSYYRILLSQGVCTGLDNGLILCPALTILSQYFKARRGIAIAIAVSGSGTGGIIFPAIANSTLNLYGTGWTLRIFGFITLVTHIPCILWLKPRLPPRKSGPLIELSALKEKPYVFFNLAMFFNFLGLYFTFFYLGSYAREVLGASTPVSTDLLLILNGIGILGRLIPSYLADRYLGLLNCMIPTNLSACVLMYSWAAVDTIGGLYGFDTIYGFFAAGVQSLFPAVLSALTGDPTKIGTRMGMTFADVGVSCLVGLPISGQLITANPNGQYLYAQMAAGTFLLLGTAFMLFACLALAGPTRQMAV
;
A
#
# COMPACT_ATOMS: atom_id res chain seq x y z
N MET A 1 -5.39 40.21 -10.35
CA MET A 1 -5.76 39.87 -8.96
C MET A 1 -4.70 38.95 -8.39
N ILE A 2 -3.92 39.49 -7.44
CA ILE A 2 -2.77 38.82 -6.83
C ILE A 2 -3.32 37.73 -5.91
N TYR A 3 -3.23 36.46 -6.34
CA TYR A 3 -3.51 35.33 -5.47
C TYR A 3 -2.41 35.24 -4.40
N HIS A 4 -2.71 35.74 -3.21
CA HIS A 4 -1.94 35.47 -2.00
C HIS A 4 -1.76 33.95 -1.86
N GLN A 5 -0.51 33.47 -1.94
CA GLN A 5 -0.17 32.11 -1.49
C GLN A 5 -0.32 32.06 0.03
N PRO A 6 -1.22 31.25 0.61
CA PRO A 6 -1.18 30.96 2.03
C PRO A 6 -0.04 29.98 2.29
N THR A 7 0.57 30.12 3.47
CA THR A 7 1.72 29.39 3.98
C THR A 7 1.68 27.87 3.71
N PRO A 8 2.83 27.25 3.40
CA PRO A 8 2.91 25.81 3.22
C PRO A 8 2.48 25.12 4.52
N VAL A 9 1.58 24.14 4.40
CA VAL A 9 1.25 23.20 5.48
C VAL A 9 2.58 22.69 6.04
N ARG A 10 2.85 22.98 7.32
CA ARG A 10 4.04 22.48 8.02
C ARG A 10 4.12 20.98 7.74
N THR A 11 5.19 20.54 7.09
CA THR A 11 5.49 19.14 6.70
C THR A 11 5.30 18.10 7.81
N LYS A 12 5.21 18.53 9.07
CA LYS A 12 4.95 17.72 10.26
C LYS A 12 3.62 16.96 10.24
N THR A 13 2.62 17.38 9.48
CA THR A 13 1.28 16.73 9.43
C THR A 13 1.10 15.74 8.27
N LEU A 14 2.11 15.61 7.41
CA LEU A 14 2.07 14.69 6.27
C LEU A 14 2.31 13.23 6.69
N TRP A 15 3.01 13.02 7.80
CA TRP A 15 3.51 11.72 8.26
C TRP A 15 2.46 10.83 8.94
N THR A 16 1.45 11.43 9.55
CA THR A 16 0.51 10.76 10.46
C THR A 16 -0.52 9.81 9.82
N PRO A 17 -1.01 10.01 8.58
CA PRO A 17 -2.09 9.18 8.02
C PRO A 17 -1.71 7.72 7.71
N ALA A 18 -0.42 7.35 7.72
CA ALA A 18 0.04 6.02 7.29
C ALA A 18 0.67 5.17 8.41
N LEU A 19 0.71 5.66 9.66
CA LEU A 19 1.13 4.85 10.81
C LEU A 19 0.03 3.82 11.13
N GLN A 20 0.10 2.66 10.48
CA GLN A 20 -0.93 1.63 10.60
C GLN A 20 -0.38 0.37 11.30
N PRO A 21 -1.14 -0.26 12.21
CA PRO A 21 -0.72 -1.49 12.90
C PRO A 21 -0.62 -2.74 12.01
N GLY A 22 -0.91 -2.62 10.71
CA GLY A 22 -1.09 -3.77 9.80
C GLY A 22 0.12 -4.68 9.70
N SER A 23 1.32 -4.11 9.73
CA SER A 23 2.58 -4.84 9.56
C SER A 23 2.93 -5.74 10.76
N SER A 24 2.30 -5.56 11.92
CA SER A 24 2.51 -6.42 13.10
C SER A 24 1.69 -7.70 13.08
N PHE A 25 0.78 -7.86 12.12
CA PHE A 25 -0.14 -9.01 12.07
C PHE A 25 0.59 -10.36 12.13
N GLY A 26 1.77 -10.48 11.51
CA GLY A 26 2.59 -11.69 11.57
C GLY A 26 3.02 -12.11 12.98
N LEU A 27 3.23 -11.17 13.90
CA LEU A 27 3.53 -11.47 15.31
C LEU A 27 2.29 -11.95 16.07
N PHE A 28 1.12 -11.42 15.72
CA PHE A 28 -0.15 -11.87 16.30
C PHE A 28 -0.63 -13.20 15.73
N GLN A 29 -0.17 -13.61 14.54
CA GLN A 29 -0.57 -14.85 13.91
C GLN A 29 -0.23 -16.07 14.78
N THR A 30 0.99 -16.14 15.31
CA THR A 30 1.42 -17.23 16.19
C THR A 30 0.56 -17.26 17.45
N ASN A 31 0.39 -16.11 18.11
CA ASN A 31 -0.43 -16.01 19.32
C ASN A 31 -1.90 -16.35 19.06
N TYR A 32 -2.48 -15.94 17.93
CA TYR A 32 -3.86 -16.29 17.59
C TYR A 32 -4.03 -17.76 17.24
N THR A 33 -3.03 -18.41 16.65
CA THR A 33 -3.06 -19.84 16.36
C THR A 33 -3.15 -20.63 17.68
N GLU A 34 -2.35 -20.25 18.67
CA GLU A 34 -2.33 -20.84 20.01
C GLU A 34 -3.60 -20.48 20.81
N ASP A 35 -3.97 -19.20 20.90
CA ASP A 35 -5.11 -18.74 21.70
C ASP A 35 -6.46 -19.22 21.15
N LEU A 36 -6.64 -19.24 19.82
CA LEU A 36 -7.92 -19.57 19.18
C LEU A 36 -8.04 -21.04 18.77
N HIS A 37 -6.96 -21.83 18.90
CA HIS A 37 -6.91 -23.25 18.50
C HIS A 37 -7.40 -23.47 17.06
N ARG A 38 -6.94 -22.61 16.15
CA ARG A 38 -7.32 -22.62 14.72
C ARG A 38 -6.09 -22.80 13.85
N PRO A 39 -6.21 -23.48 12.69
CA PRO A 39 -5.09 -23.64 11.78
C PRO A 39 -4.65 -22.27 11.24
N SER A 40 -3.35 -22.12 10.96
CA SER A 40 -2.76 -20.90 10.41
C SER A 40 -3.48 -20.40 9.14
N SER A 41 -4.05 -21.31 8.33
CA SER A 41 -4.86 -21.00 7.15
C SER A 41 -6.10 -20.16 7.47
N ASP A 42 -6.78 -20.44 8.59
CA ASP A 42 -7.96 -19.69 9.02
C ASP A 42 -7.55 -18.28 9.48
N ILE A 43 -6.41 -18.15 10.14
CA ILE A 43 -5.89 -16.86 10.63
C ILE A 43 -5.50 -15.94 9.47
N LEU A 44 -4.92 -16.48 8.39
CA LEU A 44 -4.54 -15.70 7.21
C LEU A 44 -5.72 -14.97 6.54
N TRP A 45 -6.94 -15.49 6.64
CA TRP A 45 -8.14 -14.80 6.15
C TRP A 45 -8.34 -13.42 6.76
N ILE A 46 -7.89 -13.20 8.00
CA ILE A 46 -7.98 -11.89 8.65
C ILE A 46 -7.11 -10.87 7.89
N GLY A 47 -5.86 -11.23 7.58
CA GLY A 47 -4.93 -10.37 6.83
C GLY A 47 -5.40 -10.12 5.39
N SER A 48 -5.81 -11.16 4.68
CA SER A 48 -6.29 -11.04 3.28
C SER A 48 -7.56 -10.19 3.18
N THR A 49 -8.52 -10.40 4.08
CA THR A 49 -9.77 -9.62 4.14
C THR A 49 -9.47 -8.14 4.38
N ARG A 50 -8.51 -7.85 5.27
CA ARG A 50 -8.06 -6.48 5.57
C ARG A 50 -7.52 -5.78 4.34
N ILE A 51 -6.64 -6.44 3.58
CA ILE A 51 -6.00 -5.87 2.38
C ILE A 51 -7.04 -5.64 1.27
N PHE A 52 -7.98 -6.56 1.10
CA PHE A 52 -9.07 -6.39 0.16
C PHE A 52 -9.87 -5.11 0.45
N PHE A 53 -10.36 -4.95 1.69
CA PHE A 53 -11.15 -3.77 2.05
C PHE A 53 -10.33 -2.46 2.08
N LEU A 54 -9.03 -2.52 2.38
CA LEU A 54 -8.11 -1.38 2.30
C LEU A 54 -8.14 -0.77 0.89
N PHE A 55 -8.03 -1.60 -0.14
CA PHE A 55 -7.96 -1.13 -1.52
C PHE A 55 -9.34 -0.92 -2.13
N PHE A 56 -10.27 -1.87 -1.92
CA PHE A 56 -11.63 -1.79 -2.45
C PHE A 56 -12.42 -0.61 -1.89
N GLY A 57 -12.24 -0.28 -0.60
CA GLY A 57 -12.89 0.87 0.03
C GLY A 57 -12.53 2.23 -0.62
N GLY A 58 -11.41 2.28 -1.35
CA GLY A 58 -10.96 3.46 -2.09
C GLY A 58 -11.99 3.99 -3.09
N ILE A 59 -12.78 3.11 -3.74
CA ILE A 59 -13.77 3.52 -4.74
C ILE A 59 -14.85 4.44 -4.15
N PHE A 60 -15.33 4.11 -2.94
CA PHE A 60 -16.34 4.89 -2.24
C PHE A 60 -15.74 6.15 -1.62
N SER A 61 -14.62 5.99 -0.92
CA SER A 61 -13.99 7.09 -0.17
C SER A 61 -13.44 8.18 -1.09
N GLY A 62 -12.88 7.79 -2.24
CA GLY A 62 -12.42 8.71 -3.28
C GLY A 62 -13.54 9.58 -3.85
N ARG A 63 -14.66 8.97 -4.24
CA ARG A 63 -15.83 9.72 -4.76
C ARG A 63 -16.45 10.64 -3.71
N LEU A 64 -16.59 10.18 -2.46
CA LEU A 64 -17.11 10.98 -1.37
C LEU A 64 -16.19 12.17 -1.05
N THR A 65 -14.88 11.98 -1.17
CA THR A 65 -13.89 13.06 -1.01
C THR A 65 -14.06 14.14 -2.08
N ASP A 66 -14.17 13.75 -3.35
CA ASP A 66 -14.47 14.69 -4.44
C ASP A 66 -15.82 15.39 -4.22
N GLY A 67 -16.79 14.71 -3.60
CA GLY A 67 -18.10 15.25 -3.22
C GLY A 67 -18.09 16.28 -2.08
N GLY A 68 -16.95 16.50 -1.42
CA GLY A 68 -16.81 17.42 -0.30
C GLY A 68 -16.97 16.79 1.08
N TYR A 69 -17.14 15.47 1.17
CA TYR A 69 -17.36 14.76 2.43
C TYR A 69 -16.07 14.27 3.10
N PHE A 70 -14.91 14.79 2.71
CA PHE A 70 -13.61 14.36 3.24
C PHE A 70 -13.58 14.25 4.76
N LYS A 71 -13.98 15.31 5.49
CA LYS A 71 -13.91 15.33 6.96
C LYS A 71 -14.78 14.24 7.57
N THR A 72 -15.98 14.03 7.02
CA THR A 72 -16.90 12.98 7.47
C THR A 72 -16.32 11.60 7.21
N VAL A 73 -15.82 11.34 6.00
CA VAL A 73 -15.22 10.06 5.61
C VAL A 73 -13.99 9.73 6.45
N PHE A 74 -13.08 10.70 6.60
CA PHE A 74 -11.86 10.51 7.38
C PHE A 74 -12.16 10.28 8.87
N THR A 75 -13.08 11.05 9.45
CA THR A 75 -13.47 10.90 10.86
C THR A 75 -14.18 9.56 11.09
N LEU A 76 -15.06 9.16 10.17
CA LEU A 76 -15.73 7.87 10.22
C LEU A 76 -14.71 6.72 10.13
N GLY A 77 -13.74 6.81 9.22
CA GLY A 77 -12.63 5.85 9.13
C GLY A 77 -11.87 5.76 10.46
N ALA A 78 -11.47 6.88 11.04
CA ALA A 78 -10.76 6.90 12.33
C ALA A 78 -11.58 6.25 13.47
N ILE A 79 -12.90 6.51 13.53
CA ILE A 79 -13.79 5.90 14.53
C ILE A 79 -13.90 4.38 14.30
N ILE A 80 -14.11 3.94 13.06
CA ILE A 80 -14.19 2.52 12.70
C ILE A 80 -12.88 1.80 13.05
N GLN A 81 -11.74 2.44 12.81
CA GLN A 81 -10.42 1.90 13.17
C GLN A 81 -10.30 1.66 14.67
N LEU A 82 -10.68 2.65 15.49
CA LEU A 82 -10.62 2.55 16.95
C LEU A 82 -11.58 1.47 17.46
N ILE A 83 -12.80 1.42 16.94
CA ILE A 83 -13.76 0.35 17.27
C ILE A 83 -13.14 -1.01 16.94
N GLY A 84 -12.58 -1.18 15.73
CA GLY A 84 -11.93 -2.42 15.32
C GLY A 84 -10.80 -2.84 16.28
N ILE A 85 -9.90 -1.92 16.63
CA ILE A 85 -8.79 -2.20 17.54
C ILE A 85 -9.27 -2.55 18.96
N PHE A 86 -10.15 -1.73 19.55
CA PHE A 86 -10.60 -1.94 20.92
C PHE A 86 -11.53 -3.15 21.06
N THR A 87 -12.43 -3.39 20.09
CA THR A 87 -13.25 -4.61 20.07
C THR A 87 -12.39 -5.85 19.89
N SER A 88 -11.37 -5.80 19.03
CA SER A 88 -10.43 -6.91 18.89
C SER A 88 -9.66 -7.17 20.19
N SER A 89 -9.29 -6.12 20.93
CA SER A 89 -8.54 -6.25 22.19
C SER A 89 -9.29 -7.02 23.28
N ALA A 90 -10.62 -7.05 23.22
CA ALA A 90 -11.49 -7.75 24.16
C ALA A 90 -12.05 -9.06 23.59
N SER A 91 -11.76 -9.39 22.34
CA SER A 91 -12.34 -10.54 21.65
C SER A 91 -11.50 -11.79 21.86
N LYS A 92 -12.18 -12.90 22.21
CA LYS A 92 -11.58 -14.26 22.32
C LYS A 92 -12.11 -15.22 21.25
N SER A 93 -12.91 -14.72 20.31
CA SER A 93 -13.56 -15.52 19.27
C SER A 93 -12.99 -15.13 17.91
N TYR A 94 -12.62 -16.14 17.12
CA TYR A 94 -12.11 -15.98 15.77
C TYR A 94 -12.98 -15.06 14.90
N TYR A 95 -14.30 -15.31 14.84
CA TYR A 95 -15.20 -14.50 14.01
C TYR A 95 -15.29 -13.04 14.45
N ARG A 96 -15.18 -12.77 15.76
CA ARG A 96 -15.15 -11.39 16.28
C ARG A 96 -13.84 -10.69 15.93
N ILE A 97 -12.72 -11.42 15.93
CA ILE A 97 -11.42 -10.90 15.50
C ILE A 97 -11.39 -10.68 13.99
N LEU A 98 -11.93 -11.62 13.19
CA LEU A 98 -12.08 -11.46 11.74
C LEU A 98 -12.91 -10.24 11.38
N LEU A 99 -14.05 -10.04 12.05
CA LEU A 99 -14.89 -8.87 11.81
C LEU A 99 -14.20 -7.58 12.24
N SER A 100 -13.55 -7.55 13.40
CA SER A 100 -12.93 -6.34 13.93
C SER A 100 -11.61 -5.98 13.24
N GLN A 101 -10.69 -6.93 13.05
CA GLN A 101 -9.40 -6.70 12.38
C GLN A 101 -9.49 -6.84 10.86
N GLY A 102 -10.14 -7.88 10.35
CA GLY A 102 -10.25 -8.08 8.90
C GLY A 102 -11.14 -7.01 8.27
N VAL A 103 -12.40 -6.94 8.70
CA VAL A 103 -13.40 -6.07 8.06
C VAL A 103 -13.30 -4.63 8.54
N CYS A 104 -13.47 -4.36 9.85
CA CYS A 104 -13.50 -2.97 10.34
C CYS A 104 -12.17 -2.27 10.07
N THR A 105 -11.03 -2.89 10.40
CA THR A 105 -9.76 -2.21 10.09
C THR A 105 -9.39 -2.20 8.61
N GLY A 106 -9.92 -3.12 7.79
CA GLY A 106 -9.79 -3.01 6.34
C GLY A 106 -10.56 -1.81 5.78
N LEU A 107 -11.82 -1.66 6.19
CA LEU A 107 -12.69 -0.56 5.77
C LEU A 107 -12.13 0.80 6.20
N ASP A 108 -11.62 0.91 7.43
CA ASP A 108 -10.99 2.14 7.90
C ASP A 108 -9.88 2.61 6.95
N ASN A 109 -9.03 1.67 6.53
CA ASN A 109 -7.84 1.99 5.77
C ASN A 109 -8.22 2.50 4.37
N GLY A 110 -9.28 1.93 3.77
CA GLY A 110 -9.86 2.44 2.53
C GLY A 110 -10.52 3.81 2.67
N LEU A 111 -11.13 4.10 3.83
CA LEU A 111 -11.73 5.40 4.15
C LEU A 111 -10.69 6.49 4.53
N ILE A 112 -9.47 6.12 4.88
CA ILE A 112 -8.41 7.07 5.27
C ILE A 112 -7.40 7.29 4.13
N LEU A 113 -6.88 6.22 3.53
CA LEU A 113 -5.75 6.29 2.61
C LEU A 113 -6.09 7.07 1.33
N CYS A 114 -7.11 6.65 0.59
CA CYS A 114 -7.47 7.28 -0.68
C CYS A 114 -7.87 8.77 -0.49
N PRO A 115 -8.70 9.14 0.51
CA PRO A 115 -9.01 10.54 0.78
C PRO A 115 -7.80 11.40 1.14
N ALA A 116 -6.90 10.88 1.99
CA ALA A 116 -5.68 11.59 2.38
C ALA A 116 -4.77 11.87 1.19
N LEU A 117 -4.54 10.86 0.33
CA LEU A 117 -3.72 10.99 -0.88
C LEU A 117 -4.36 11.91 -1.91
N THR A 118 -5.69 11.87 -2.04
CA THR A 118 -6.46 12.78 -2.88
C THR A 118 -6.22 14.22 -2.46
N ILE A 119 -6.43 14.56 -1.18
CA ILE A 119 -6.19 15.92 -0.68
C ILE A 119 -4.73 16.33 -0.88
N LEU A 120 -3.79 15.43 -0.58
CA LEU A 120 -2.39 15.74 -0.68
C LEU A 120 -1.98 16.13 -2.10
N SER A 121 -2.51 15.42 -3.10
CA SER A 121 -2.31 15.72 -4.52
C SER A 121 -2.91 17.06 -4.96
N GLN A 122 -3.95 17.55 -4.25
CA GLN A 122 -4.55 18.87 -4.48
C GLN A 122 -3.65 20.00 -3.94
N TYR A 123 -2.94 19.78 -2.83
CA TYR A 123 -2.05 20.79 -2.25
C TYR A 123 -0.75 20.95 -3.03
N PHE A 124 -0.17 19.84 -3.49
CA PHE A 124 1.14 19.83 -4.13
C PHE A 124 1.01 19.43 -5.60
N LYS A 125 1.35 20.38 -6.49
CA LYS A 125 1.44 20.13 -7.94
C LYS A 125 2.87 19.80 -8.38
N ALA A 126 3.84 20.65 -8.04
CA ALA A 126 5.24 20.49 -8.46
C ALA A 126 6.06 19.52 -7.59
N ARG A 127 5.67 19.31 -6.33
CA ARG A 127 6.35 18.41 -5.37
C ARG A 127 5.41 17.31 -4.90
N ARG A 128 4.62 16.79 -5.84
CA ARG A 128 3.53 15.88 -5.52
C ARG A 128 4.04 14.50 -5.14
N GLY A 129 4.99 13.96 -5.89
CA GLY A 129 5.60 12.67 -5.63
C GLY A 129 6.18 12.60 -4.23
N ILE A 130 7.04 13.55 -3.85
CA ILE A 130 7.67 13.56 -2.54
C ILE A 130 6.67 13.78 -1.42
N ALA A 131 5.64 14.61 -1.63
CA ALA A 131 4.60 14.81 -0.63
C ALA A 131 3.86 13.50 -0.35
N ILE A 132 3.42 12.81 -1.41
CA ILE A 132 2.77 11.49 -1.31
C ILE A 132 3.71 10.46 -0.70
N ALA A 133 4.98 10.43 -1.11
CA ALA A 133 5.97 9.50 -0.56
C ALA A 133 6.18 9.71 0.94
N ILE A 134 6.29 10.95 1.41
CA ILE A 134 6.38 11.27 2.84
C ILE A 134 5.16 10.74 3.59
N ALA A 135 3.96 10.90 3.01
CA ALA A 135 2.75 10.39 3.63
C ALA A 135 2.71 8.87 3.68
N VAL A 136 3.02 8.18 2.57
CA VAL A 136 2.97 6.71 2.49
C VAL A 136 4.12 6.05 3.26
N SER A 137 5.25 6.74 3.47
CA SER A 137 6.38 6.25 4.29
C SER A 137 6.00 5.96 5.74
N GLY A 138 4.91 6.53 6.26
CA GLY A 138 4.38 6.16 7.58
C GLY A 138 4.02 4.67 7.70
N SER A 139 3.71 3.99 6.59
CA SER A 139 3.48 2.53 6.59
C SER A 139 4.75 1.73 6.90
N GLY A 140 5.89 2.14 6.31
CA GLY A 140 7.19 1.55 6.62
C GLY A 140 7.60 1.82 8.07
N THR A 141 7.36 3.04 8.56
CA THR A 141 7.66 3.37 9.97
C THR A 141 6.74 2.65 10.95
N GLY A 142 5.44 2.53 10.65
CA GLY A 142 4.51 1.71 11.42
C GLY A 142 4.96 0.24 11.46
N GLY A 143 5.49 -0.26 10.34
CA GLY A 143 6.09 -1.59 10.25
C GLY A 143 7.35 -1.81 11.07
N ILE A 144 7.97 -0.77 11.61
CA ILE A 144 9.09 -0.89 12.57
C ILE A 144 8.58 -0.68 14.00
N ILE A 145 7.78 0.37 14.21
CA ILE A 145 7.33 0.79 15.55
C ILE A 145 6.36 -0.22 16.15
N PHE A 146 5.32 -0.64 15.44
CA PHE A 146 4.30 -1.52 16.01
C PHE A 146 4.85 -2.91 16.36
N PRO A 147 5.69 -3.57 15.53
CA PRO A 147 6.34 -4.81 15.93
C PRO A 147 7.27 -4.66 17.14
N ALA A 148 8.04 -3.57 17.23
CA ALA A 148 8.90 -3.32 18.39
C ALA A 148 8.10 -3.15 19.71
N ILE A 149 6.96 -2.45 19.64
CA ILE A 149 6.03 -2.34 20.77
C ILE A 149 5.41 -3.70 21.09
N ALA A 150 4.97 -4.46 20.09
CA ALA A 150 4.40 -5.79 20.29
C ALA A 150 5.39 -6.72 21.00
N ASN A 151 6.63 -6.83 20.51
CA ASN A 151 7.66 -7.68 21.13
C ASN A 151 7.90 -7.34 22.60
N SER A 152 7.88 -6.04 22.95
CA SER A 152 8.10 -5.59 24.33
C SER A 152 6.88 -5.78 25.24
N THR A 153 5.66 -5.77 24.67
CA THR A 153 4.42 -5.71 25.47
C THR A 153 3.63 -7.01 25.49
N LEU A 154 3.77 -7.87 24.47
CA LEU A 154 3.03 -9.12 24.35
C LEU A 154 3.31 -10.06 25.52
N ASN A 155 4.59 -10.27 25.85
CA ASN A 155 4.99 -11.16 26.95
C ASN A 155 4.68 -10.58 28.34
N LEU A 156 4.60 -9.25 28.48
CA LEU A 156 4.39 -8.58 29.76
C LEU A 156 2.91 -8.37 30.09
N TYR A 157 2.10 -7.99 29.10
CA TYR A 157 0.73 -7.52 29.30
C TYR A 157 -0.32 -8.32 28.51
N GLY A 158 0.12 -9.23 27.63
CA GLY A 158 -0.73 -10.04 26.78
C GLY A 158 -1.36 -9.27 25.61
N THR A 159 -1.94 -10.04 24.68
CA THR A 159 -2.52 -9.57 23.41
C THR A 159 -3.52 -8.43 23.56
N GLY A 160 -4.38 -8.48 24.58
CA GLY A 160 -5.42 -7.47 24.80
C GLY A 160 -4.84 -6.07 25.10
N TRP A 161 -3.89 -5.96 26.02
CA TRP A 161 -3.30 -4.66 26.37
C TRP A 161 -2.37 -4.14 25.26
N THR A 162 -1.63 -5.01 24.57
CA THR A 162 -0.86 -4.61 23.39
C THR A 162 -1.73 -3.95 22.32
N LEU A 163 -2.90 -4.53 22.01
CA LEU A 163 -3.84 -3.95 21.06
C LEU A 163 -4.42 -2.61 21.54
N ARG A 164 -4.65 -2.43 22.84
CA ARG A 164 -5.09 -1.13 23.39
C ARG A 164 -4.03 -0.05 23.24
N ILE A 165 -2.75 -0.38 23.48
CA ILE A 165 -1.63 0.54 23.24
C ILE A 165 -1.62 0.99 21.78
N PHE A 166 -1.84 0.05 20.84
CA PHE A 166 -1.95 0.39 19.41
C PHE A 166 -3.12 1.35 19.14
N GLY A 167 -4.26 1.11 19.78
CA GLY A 167 -5.44 1.98 19.70
C GLY A 167 -5.16 3.40 20.18
N PHE A 168 -4.46 3.57 21.31
CA PHE A 168 -4.10 4.89 21.82
C PHE A 168 -3.12 5.64 20.91
N ILE A 169 -2.10 4.95 20.38
CA ILE A 169 -1.16 5.56 19.41
C ILE A 169 -1.91 6.00 18.15
N THR A 170 -2.82 5.16 17.66
CA THR A 170 -3.64 5.45 16.49
C THR A 170 -4.56 6.64 16.73
N LEU A 171 -5.19 6.74 17.90
CA LEU A 171 -6.02 7.88 18.29
C LEU A 171 -5.21 9.19 18.27
N VAL A 172 -4.03 9.20 18.93
CA VAL A 172 -3.16 10.38 19.01
C VAL A 172 -2.69 10.83 17.63
N THR A 173 -2.40 9.91 16.72
CA THR A 173 -1.95 10.22 15.36
C THR A 173 -3.08 10.69 14.43
N HIS A 174 -4.33 10.27 14.67
CA HIS A 174 -5.49 10.69 13.88
C HIS A 174 -6.00 12.09 14.23
N ILE A 175 -5.91 12.52 15.49
CA ILE A 175 -6.35 13.85 15.94
C ILE A 175 -5.79 14.99 15.07
N PRO A 176 -4.47 15.12 14.86
CA PRO A 176 -3.93 16.20 14.03
C PRO A 176 -4.42 16.11 12.58
N CYS A 177 -4.65 14.90 12.05
CA CYS A 177 -5.18 14.71 10.71
C CYS A 177 -6.61 15.26 10.60
N ILE A 178 -7.47 14.89 11.55
CA ILE A 178 -8.87 15.33 11.62
C ILE A 178 -8.98 16.83 11.82
N LEU A 179 -8.08 17.47 12.55
CA LEU A 179 -8.10 18.92 12.75
C LEU A 179 -7.60 19.67 11.51
N TRP A 180 -6.47 19.23 10.92
CA TRP A 180 -5.72 20.06 9.99
C TRP A 180 -5.88 19.71 8.50
N LEU A 181 -6.17 18.46 8.09
CA LEU A 181 -6.37 18.15 6.67
C LEU A 181 -7.70 18.72 6.17
N LYS A 182 -7.70 19.56 5.15
CA LYS A 182 -8.90 20.16 4.57
C LYS A 182 -8.87 20.09 3.04
N PRO A 183 -9.99 19.83 2.34
CA PRO A 183 -10.00 19.90 0.88
C PRO A 183 -9.60 21.29 0.38
N ARG A 184 -8.82 21.35 -0.70
CA ARG A 184 -8.40 22.62 -1.32
C ARG A 184 -9.31 23.02 -2.48
N LEU A 185 -9.89 22.04 -3.16
CA LEU A 185 -10.73 22.25 -4.33
C LEU A 185 -12.21 22.35 -3.94
N PRO A 186 -13.03 23.07 -4.73
CA PRO A 186 -14.47 23.10 -4.51
C PRO A 186 -15.08 21.70 -4.73
N PRO A 187 -16.12 21.34 -3.95
CA PRO A 187 -16.71 20.01 -4.00
C PRO A 187 -17.47 19.76 -5.30
N ARG A 188 -17.20 18.63 -5.94
CA ARG A 188 -17.96 18.09 -7.06
C ARG A 188 -19.17 17.31 -6.53
N LYS A 189 -20.24 18.05 -6.20
CA LYS A 189 -21.46 17.51 -5.56
C LYS A 189 -22.12 16.41 -6.39
N SER A 190 -22.17 16.55 -7.72
CA SER A 190 -22.80 15.60 -8.64
C SER A 190 -21.76 14.83 -9.48
N GLY A 191 -22.08 13.57 -9.80
CA GLY A 191 -21.22 12.72 -10.61
C GLY A 191 -21.27 11.25 -10.17
N PRO A 192 -20.99 10.31 -11.08
CA PRO A 192 -21.08 8.88 -10.80
C PRO A 192 -19.97 8.39 -9.85
N LEU A 193 -20.19 7.24 -9.21
CA LEU A 193 -19.18 6.53 -8.43
C LEU A 193 -18.02 6.03 -9.32
N ILE A 194 -18.35 5.62 -10.54
CA ILE A 194 -17.39 5.15 -11.55
C ILE A 194 -17.39 6.14 -12.70
N GLU A 195 -16.22 6.70 -13.00
CA GLU A 195 -16.04 7.59 -14.14
C GLU A 195 -15.75 6.77 -15.41
N LEU A 196 -16.80 6.33 -16.11
CA LEU A 196 -16.65 5.57 -17.36
C LEU A 196 -15.90 6.34 -18.46
N SER A 197 -15.88 7.68 -18.41
CA SER A 197 -15.07 8.47 -19.35
C SER A 197 -13.56 8.26 -19.15
N ALA A 198 -13.11 7.95 -17.94
CA ALA A 198 -11.70 7.65 -17.68
C ALA A 198 -11.26 6.38 -18.43
N LEU A 199 -12.17 5.41 -18.62
CA LEU A 199 -11.90 4.18 -19.38
C LEU A 199 -11.76 4.42 -20.89
N LYS A 200 -12.06 5.62 -21.39
CA LYS A 200 -11.81 6.01 -22.79
C LYS A 200 -10.43 6.66 -22.97
N GLU A 201 -9.81 7.08 -21.87
CA GLU A 201 -8.50 7.72 -21.88
C GLU A 201 -7.40 6.65 -21.89
N LYS A 202 -6.79 6.41 -23.06
CA LYS A 202 -5.74 5.37 -23.23
C LYS A 202 -4.64 5.42 -22.15
N PRO A 203 -4.09 6.58 -21.76
CA PRO A 203 -3.07 6.64 -20.70
C PRO A 203 -3.57 6.10 -19.35
N TYR A 204 -4.83 6.40 -19.00
CA TYR A 204 -5.43 5.94 -17.75
C TYR A 204 -5.67 4.43 -17.77
N VAL A 205 -6.20 3.89 -18.88
CA VAL A 205 -6.46 2.45 -19.02
C VAL A 205 -5.16 1.65 -18.97
N PHE A 206 -4.14 2.04 -19.73
CA PHE A 206 -2.84 1.37 -19.69
C PHE A 206 -2.18 1.49 -18.33
N PHE A 207 -2.29 2.63 -17.66
CA PHE A 207 -1.77 2.78 -16.30
C PHE A 207 -2.52 1.89 -15.28
N ASN A 208 -3.84 1.75 -15.40
CA ASN A 208 -4.62 0.87 -14.54
C ASN A 208 -4.22 -0.60 -14.74
N LEU A 209 -4.15 -1.07 -15.99
CA LEU A 209 -3.64 -2.40 -16.32
C LEU A 209 -2.21 -2.62 -15.80
N ALA A 210 -1.35 -1.60 -15.91
CA ALA A 210 -0.02 -1.66 -15.35
C ALA A 210 -0.02 -1.85 -13.83
N MET A 211 -0.89 -1.14 -13.11
CA MET A 211 -1.00 -1.30 -11.65
C MET A 211 -1.55 -2.67 -11.28
N PHE A 212 -2.56 -3.17 -12.00
CA PHE A 212 -3.09 -4.51 -11.82
C PHE A 212 -1.95 -5.55 -11.86
N PHE A 213 -1.21 -5.64 -12.96
CA PHE A 213 -0.14 -6.64 -13.07
C PHE A 213 1.01 -6.40 -12.09
N ASN A 214 1.39 -5.15 -11.83
CA ASN A 214 2.45 -4.88 -10.86
C ASN A 214 2.10 -5.35 -9.46
N PHE A 215 0.90 -5.05 -8.97
CA PHE A 215 0.49 -5.45 -7.64
C PHE A 215 0.23 -6.96 -7.51
N LEU A 216 0.00 -7.65 -8.63
CA LEU A 216 -0.10 -9.11 -8.68
C LEU A 216 1.25 -9.77 -8.35
N GLY A 217 2.35 -9.21 -8.87
CA GLY A 217 3.71 -9.72 -8.65
C GLY A 217 4.42 -9.11 -7.43
N LEU A 218 4.22 -7.82 -7.15
CA LEU A 218 4.98 -7.06 -6.15
C LEU A 218 4.79 -7.63 -4.74
N TYR A 219 3.55 -7.99 -4.39
CA TYR A 219 3.22 -8.51 -3.07
C TYR A 219 3.72 -9.95 -2.84
N PHE A 220 4.08 -10.70 -3.88
CA PHE A 220 4.61 -12.05 -3.74
C PHE A 220 5.78 -12.10 -2.73
N THR A 221 6.77 -11.23 -2.88
CA THR A 221 7.91 -11.14 -1.95
C THR A 221 7.46 -10.78 -0.53
N PHE A 222 6.54 -9.83 -0.36
CA PHE A 222 6.08 -9.41 0.96
C PHE A 222 5.45 -10.56 1.77
N PHE A 223 4.84 -11.54 1.10
CA PHE A 223 4.18 -12.66 1.76
C PHE A 223 5.01 -13.94 1.82
N TYR A 224 5.78 -14.24 0.78
CA TYR A 224 6.46 -15.53 0.64
C TYR A 224 7.95 -15.50 0.96
N LEU A 225 8.56 -14.32 1.16
CA LEU A 225 9.99 -14.21 1.48
C LEU A 225 10.37 -14.95 2.77
N GLY A 226 9.57 -14.80 3.83
CA GLY A 226 9.81 -15.49 5.10
C GLY A 226 9.60 -17.01 4.99
N SER A 227 8.58 -17.44 4.25
CA SER A 227 8.35 -18.88 4.02
C SER A 227 9.46 -19.50 3.20
N TYR A 228 9.95 -18.82 2.15
CA TYR A 228 11.12 -19.25 1.39
C TYR A 228 12.36 -19.41 2.26
N ALA A 229 12.64 -18.44 3.14
CA ALA A 229 13.78 -18.49 4.06
C ALA A 229 13.73 -19.76 4.94
N ARG A 230 12.56 -20.11 5.48
CA ARG A 230 12.41 -21.27 6.38
C ARG A 230 12.37 -22.60 5.64
N GLU A 231 11.57 -22.69 4.60
CA GLU A 231 11.27 -23.95 3.91
C GLU A 231 12.38 -24.38 2.96
N VAL A 232 13.05 -23.42 2.30
CA VAL A 232 14.09 -23.71 1.30
C VAL A 232 15.49 -23.58 1.89
N LEU A 233 15.74 -22.53 2.69
CA LEU A 233 17.07 -22.27 3.24
C LEU A 233 17.27 -22.77 4.69
N GLY A 234 16.23 -23.35 5.30
CA GLY A 234 16.29 -23.84 6.68
C GLY A 234 16.49 -22.74 7.73
N ALA A 235 16.13 -21.49 7.41
CA ALA A 235 16.32 -20.36 8.30
C ALA A 235 15.39 -20.43 9.53
N SER A 236 15.80 -19.79 10.61
CA SER A 236 15.00 -19.69 11.84
C SER A 236 13.88 -18.63 11.71
N THR A 237 12.86 -18.73 12.56
CA THR A 237 11.75 -17.76 12.61
C THR A 237 12.21 -16.29 12.82
N PRO A 238 13.23 -16.01 13.66
CA PRO A 238 13.81 -14.66 13.76
C PRO A 238 14.32 -14.11 12.43
N VAL A 239 15.03 -14.91 11.63
CA VAL A 239 15.55 -14.49 10.31
C VAL A 239 14.42 -14.06 9.38
N SER A 240 13.29 -14.78 9.38
CA SER A 240 12.11 -14.41 8.58
C SER A 240 11.51 -13.08 9.00
N THR A 241 11.56 -12.78 10.30
CA THR A 241 11.06 -11.52 10.86
C THR A 241 11.99 -10.37 10.50
N ASP A 242 13.31 -10.60 10.59
CA ASP A 242 14.34 -9.62 10.22
C ASP A 242 14.23 -9.21 8.75
N LEU A 243 14.02 -10.16 7.83
CA LEU A 243 13.78 -9.87 6.42
C LEU A 243 12.58 -8.94 6.22
N LEU A 244 11.44 -9.21 6.88
CA LEU A 244 10.27 -8.32 6.77
C LEU A 244 10.54 -6.92 7.34
N LEU A 245 11.32 -6.82 8.40
CA LEU A 245 11.72 -5.53 8.99
C LEU A 245 12.65 -4.76 8.05
N ILE A 246 13.63 -5.43 7.44
CA ILE A 246 14.56 -4.83 6.48
C ILE A 246 13.80 -4.36 5.24
N LEU A 247 12.95 -5.22 4.64
CA LEU A 247 12.09 -4.90 3.50
C LEU A 247 11.30 -3.61 3.72
N ASN A 248 10.66 -3.46 4.89
CA ASN A 248 9.88 -2.27 5.21
C ASN A 248 10.75 -1.05 5.55
N GLY A 249 11.87 -1.26 6.24
CA GLY A 249 12.79 -0.21 6.66
C GLY A 249 13.52 0.43 5.49
N ILE A 250 14.16 -0.37 4.64
CA ILE A 250 14.79 0.13 3.41
C ILE A 250 13.73 0.72 2.46
N GLY A 251 12.51 0.19 2.51
CA GLY A 251 11.38 0.70 1.77
C GLY A 251 11.02 2.16 2.11
N ILE A 252 11.42 2.71 3.26
CA ILE A 252 11.26 4.15 3.54
C ILE A 252 12.14 4.97 2.59
N LEU A 253 13.41 4.57 2.43
CA LEU A 253 14.33 5.21 1.47
C LEU A 253 13.87 4.97 0.03
N GLY A 254 13.41 3.75 -0.25
CA GLY A 254 12.82 3.35 -1.51
C GLY A 254 11.60 4.20 -1.92
N ARG A 255 10.81 4.69 -0.97
CA ARG A 255 9.70 5.62 -1.26
C ARG A 255 10.19 7.04 -1.53
N LEU A 256 11.11 7.53 -0.70
CA LEU A 256 11.51 8.95 -0.71
C LEU A 256 12.44 9.29 -1.89
N ILE A 257 13.45 8.48 -2.15
CA ILE A 257 14.50 8.80 -3.14
C ILE A 257 13.94 8.83 -4.57
N PRO A 258 13.26 7.78 -5.08
CA PRO A 258 12.66 7.81 -6.41
C PRO A 258 11.61 8.91 -6.55
N SER A 259 10.77 9.15 -5.54
CA SER A 259 9.77 10.23 -5.59
C SER A 259 10.40 11.63 -5.60
N TYR A 260 11.51 11.84 -4.92
CA TYR A 260 12.27 13.09 -5.00
C TYR A 260 12.89 13.29 -6.40
N LEU A 261 13.54 12.25 -6.95
CA LEU A 261 14.13 12.30 -8.29
C LEU A 261 13.07 12.52 -9.37
N ALA A 262 11.90 11.89 -9.21
CA ALA A 262 10.77 12.04 -10.10
C ALA A 262 10.23 13.48 -10.13
N ASP A 263 10.05 14.12 -8.98
CA ASP A 263 9.55 15.49 -8.91
C ASP A 263 10.58 16.52 -9.39
N ARG A 264 11.88 16.26 -9.19
CA ARG A 264 12.93 17.26 -9.45
C ARG A 264 13.55 17.17 -10.84
N TYR A 265 13.72 15.97 -11.39
CA TYR A 265 14.57 15.77 -12.57
C TYR A 265 13.91 14.95 -13.69
N LEU A 266 13.24 13.85 -13.36
CA LEU A 266 12.89 12.82 -14.37
C LEU A 266 11.43 12.86 -14.83
N GLY A 267 10.52 13.34 -13.99
CA GLY A 267 9.08 13.16 -14.14
C GLY A 267 8.60 11.86 -13.49
N LEU A 268 7.33 11.86 -13.05
CA LEU A 268 6.74 10.76 -12.26
C LEU A 268 6.74 9.42 -13.01
N LEU A 269 6.20 9.37 -14.23
CA LEU A 269 6.09 8.12 -14.99
C LEU A 269 7.47 7.61 -15.46
N ASN A 270 8.33 8.53 -15.91
CA ASN A 270 9.70 8.21 -16.36
C ASN A 270 10.60 7.70 -15.23
N CYS A 271 10.33 8.08 -13.98
CA CYS A 271 11.05 7.52 -12.84
C CYS A 271 10.45 6.17 -12.39
N MET A 272 9.12 6.01 -12.53
CA MET A 272 8.44 4.78 -12.11
C MET A 272 8.80 3.57 -12.99
N ILE A 273 8.90 3.75 -14.30
CA ILE A 273 9.26 2.68 -15.25
C ILE A 273 10.59 1.99 -14.91
N PRO A 274 11.74 2.69 -14.80
CA PRO A 274 13.01 2.05 -14.46
C PRO A 274 13.01 1.49 -13.04
N THR A 275 12.34 2.14 -12.09
CA THR A 275 12.17 1.61 -10.72
C THR A 275 11.48 0.24 -10.76
N ASN A 276 10.41 0.11 -11.55
CA ASN A 276 9.65 -1.13 -11.69
C ASN A 276 10.42 -2.19 -12.47
N LEU A 277 11.17 -1.80 -13.50
CA LEU A 277 12.04 -2.70 -14.25
C LEU A 277 13.15 -3.28 -13.37
N SER A 278 13.75 -2.47 -12.49
CA SER A 278 14.71 -2.95 -11.49
C SER A 278 14.07 -3.97 -10.54
N ALA A 279 12.87 -3.71 -10.03
CA ALA A 279 12.13 -4.67 -9.21
C ALA A 279 11.84 -5.98 -9.97
N CYS A 280 11.49 -5.89 -11.25
CA CYS A 280 11.28 -7.04 -12.14
C CYS A 280 12.54 -7.88 -12.32
N VAL A 281 13.68 -7.26 -12.64
CA VAL A 281 14.97 -7.96 -12.80
C VAL A 281 15.38 -8.64 -11.50
N LEU A 282 15.22 -7.94 -10.37
CA LEU A 282 15.50 -8.51 -9.06
C LEU A 282 14.60 -9.71 -8.76
N MET A 283 13.31 -9.63 -9.06
CA MET A 283 12.38 -10.75 -8.86
C MET A 283 12.82 -12.01 -9.62
N TYR A 284 13.29 -11.87 -10.87
CA TYR A 284 13.87 -13.00 -11.60
C TYR A 284 15.18 -13.49 -10.98
N SER A 285 16.02 -12.57 -10.49
CA SER A 285 17.29 -12.93 -9.85
C SER A 285 17.12 -13.72 -8.54
N TRP A 286 15.96 -13.62 -7.88
CA TRP A 286 15.67 -14.37 -6.65
C TRP A 286 15.79 -15.89 -6.87
N ALA A 287 15.53 -16.40 -8.07
CA ALA A 287 15.70 -17.82 -8.39
C ALA A 287 17.14 -18.32 -8.19
N ALA A 288 18.14 -17.44 -8.27
CA ALA A 288 19.54 -17.77 -8.07
C ALA A 288 20.02 -17.59 -6.62
N VAL A 289 19.13 -17.20 -5.70
CA VAL A 289 19.48 -16.94 -4.30
C VAL A 289 19.23 -18.19 -3.44
N ASP A 290 20.32 -18.85 -3.08
CA ASP A 290 20.36 -20.13 -2.37
C ASP A 290 21.04 -20.02 -0.98
N THR A 291 21.40 -18.81 -0.55
CA THR A 291 22.02 -18.56 0.76
C THR A 291 21.25 -17.51 1.54
N ILE A 292 21.27 -17.61 2.87
CA ILE A 292 20.64 -16.64 3.78
C ILE A 292 21.25 -15.24 3.57
N GLY A 293 22.58 -15.15 3.42
CA GLY A 293 23.26 -13.88 3.14
C GLY A 293 22.84 -13.26 1.81
N GLY A 294 22.71 -14.08 0.76
CA GLY A 294 22.16 -13.64 -0.52
C GLY A 294 20.72 -13.15 -0.40
N LEU A 295 19.91 -13.79 0.45
CA LEU A 295 18.52 -13.41 0.67
C LEU A 295 18.39 -12.03 1.35
N TYR A 296 19.25 -11.71 2.31
CA TYR A 296 19.34 -10.36 2.89
C TYR A 296 19.74 -9.31 1.85
N GLY A 297 20.69 -9.63 0.97
CA GLY A 297 21.10 -8.75 -0.12
C GLY A 297 19.95 -8.48 -1.10
N PHE A 298 19.27 -9.54 -1.53
CA PHE A 298 18.09 -9.43 -2.38
C PHE A 298 16.98 -8.59 -1.73
N ASP A 299 16.63 -8.91 -0.48
CA ASP A 299 15.58 -8.23 0.28
C ASP A 299 15.82 -6.73 0.41
N THR A 300 17.06 -6.34 0.72
CA THR A 300 17.46 -4.93 0.84
C THR A 300 17.26 -4.17 -0.48
N ILE A 301 17.72 -4.73 -1.60
CA ILE A 301 17.67 -4.04 -2.89
C ILE A 301 16.24 -4.07 -3.45
N TYR A 302 15.56 -5.22 -3.37
CA TYR A 302 14.18 -5.37 -3.84
C TYR A 302 13.23 -4.48 -3.05
N GLY A 303 13.35 -4.44 -1.72
CA GLY A 303 12.54 -3.59 -0.84
C GLY A 303 12.62 -2.12 -1.20
N PHE A 304 13.80 -1.64 -1.61
CA PHE A 304 13.98 -0.28 -2.10
C PHE A 304 13.14 0.00 -3.35
N PHE A 305 13.28 -0.80 -4.40
CA PHE A 305 12.57 -0.58 -5.66
C PHE A 305 11.06 -0.85 -5.54
N ALA A 306 10.67 -1.93 -4.87
CA ALA A 306 9.27 -2.27 -4.67
C ALA A 306 8.52 -1.19 -3.89
N ALA A 307 9.14 -0.61 -2.85
CA ALA A 307 8.53 0.49 -2.11
C ALA A 307 8.46 1.78 -2.94
N GLY A 308 9.42 2.03 -3.82
CA GLY A 308 9.39 3.15 -4.76
C GLY A 308 8.25 3.08 -5.76
N VAL A 309 7.95 1.88 -6.29
CA VAL A 309 6.76 1.66 -7.14
C VAL A 309 5.49 1.97 -6.35
N GLN A 310 5.40 1.53 -5.10
CA GLN A 310 4.25 1.78 -4.22
C GLN A 310 4.04 3.27 -3.86
N SER A 311 5.08 4.10 -3.74
CA SER A 311 4.88 5.54 -3.50
C SER A 311 4.60 6.34 -4.76
N LEU A 312 5.16 5.93 -5.91
CA LEU A 312 5.02 6.66 -7.16
C LEU A 312 3.63 6.49 -7.78
N PHE A 313 2.96 5.35 -7.58
CA PHE A 313 1.71 5.09 -8.29
C PHE A 313 0.57 6.09 -8.02
N PRO A 314 0.27 6.52 -6.78
CA PRO A 314 -0.81 7.49 -6.56
C PRO A 314 -0.42 8.87 -7.08
N ALA A 315 0.89 9.19 -7.06
CA ALA A 315 1.42 10.42 -7.62
C ALA A 315 1.25 10.47 -9.13
N VAL A 316 1.64 9.40 -9.85
CA VAL A 316 1.42 9.29 -11.29
C VAL A 316 -0.06 9.37 -11.62
N LEU A 317 -0.91 8.61 -10.93
CA LEU A 317 -2.34 8.56 -11.16
C LEU A 317 -3.02 9.93 -11.04
N SER A 318 -2.69 10.67 -9.98
CA SER A 318 -3.18 12.04 -9.80
C SER A 318 -2.64 13.01 -10.87
N ALA A 319 -1.47 12.75 -11.45
CA ALA A 319 -0.90 13.55 -12.53
C ALA A 319 -1.50 13.22 -13.90
N LEU A 320 -1.91 11.96 -14.12
CA LEU A 320 -2.70 11.53 -15.30
C LEU A 320 -4.13 12.08 -15.27
N THR A 321 -4.62 12.45 -14.10
CA THR A 321 -5.96 13.02 -13.94
C THR A 321 -5.96 14.51 -14.33
N GLY A 322 -6.43 14.80 -15.54
CA GLY A 322 -6.46 16.16 -16.07
C GLY A 322 -7.39 17.13 -15.32
N ASP A 323 -8.51 16.63 -14.79
CA ASP A 323 -9.46 17.40 -13.97
C ASP A 323 -9.21 17.16 -12.47
N PRO A 324 -8.67 18.15 -11.73
CA PRO A 324 -8.33 17.98 -10.32
C PRO A 324 -9.54 17.64 -9.42
N THR A 325 -10.77 17.94 -9.86
CA THR A 325 -12.00 17.65 -9.10
C THR A 325 -12.43 16.19 -9.16
N LYS A 326 -11.74 15.38 -9.98
CA LYS A 326 -12.02 13.95 -10.19
C LYS A 326 -10.90 13.04 -9.68
N ILE A 327 -9.86 13.62 -9.04
CA ILE A 327 -8.71 12.86 -8.58
C ILE A 327 -9.14 11.76 -7.62
N GLY A 328 -10.04 12.04 -6.67
CA GLY A 328 -10.48 11.03 -5.70
C GLY A 328 -11.21 9.87 -6.37
N THR A 329 -12.12 10.17 -7.30
CA THR A 329 -12.90 9.16 -8.03
C THR A 329 -11.98 8.26 -8.86
N ARG A 330 -11.06 8.83 -9.62
CA ARG A 330 -10.10 8.07 -10.45
C ARG A 330 -9.08 7.30 -9.61
N MET A 331 -8.65 7.88 -8.48
CA MET A 331 -7.79 7.22 -7.49
C MET A 331 -8.47 6.02 -6.88
N GLY A 332 -9.72 6.18 -6.45
CA GLY A 332 -10.54 5.11 -5.89
C GLY A 332 -10.79 3.96 -6.86
N MET A 333 -11.07 4.26 -8.14
CA MET A 333 -11.21 3.24 -9.18
C MET A 333 -9.94 2.40 -9.36
N THR A 334 -8.77 3.04 -9.40
CA THR A 334 -7.47 2.34 -9.54
C THR A 334 -7.12 1.56 -8.27
N PHE A 335 -7.47 2.07 -7.10
CA PHE A 335 -7.26 1.35 -5.84
C PHE A 335 -8.14 0.10 -5.80
N ALA A 336 -9.40 0.16 -6.24
CA ALA A 336 -10.24 -1.01 -6.32
C ALA A 336 -9.68 -2.08 -7.27
N ASP A 337 -9.15 -1.67 -8.42
CA ASP A 337 -8.45 -2.55 -9.36
C ASP A 337 -7.23 -3.24 -8.72
N VAL A 338 -6.38 -2.48 -8.04
CA VAL A 338 -5.25 -3.00 -7.24
C VAL A 338 -5.75 -3.96 -6.15
N GLY A 339 -6.88 -3.67 -5.50
CA GLY A 339 -7.48 -4.54 -4.49
C GLY A 339 -7.88 -5.91 -5.05
N VAL A 340 -8.45 -5.95 -6.26
CA VAL A 340 -8.76 -7.20 -6.96
C VAL A 340 -7.47 -7.97 -7.29
N SER A 341 -6.45 -7.27 -7.78
CA SER A 341 -5.14 -7.89 -8.04
C SER A 341 -4.57 -8.55 -6.78
N CYS A 342 -4.53 -7.85 -5.65
CA CYS A 342 -4.03 -8.40 -4.38
C CYS A 342 -4.83 -9.62 -3.90
N LEU A 343 -6.14 -9.65 -4.16
CA LEU A 343 -7.01 -10.77 -3.79
C LEU A 343 -6.69 -12.03 -4.61
N VAL A 344 -6.40 -11.87 -5.90
CA VAL A 344 -6.19 -13.01 -6.82
C VAL A 344 -4.72 -13.44 -6.89
N GLY A 345 -3.77 -12.51 -6.71
CA GLY A 345 -2.34 -12.78 -6.87
C GLY A 345 -1.75 -13.78 -5.87
N LEU A 346 -2.20 -13.74 -4.61
CA LEU A 346 -1.71 -14.65 -3.57
C LEU A 346 -2.15 -16.11 -3.82
N PRO A 347 -3.44 -16.42 -4.09
CA PRO A 347 -3.85 -17.77 -4.48
C PRO A 347 -3.11 -18.31 -5.71
N ILE A 348 -2.93 -17.50 -6.75
CA ILE A 348 -2.18 -17.90 -7.95
C ILE A 348 -0.75 -18.30 -7.57
N SER A 349 -0.08 -17.48 -6.77
CA SER A 349 1.28 -17.75 -6.31
C SER A 349 1.37 -19.04 -5.50
N GLY A 350 0.42 -19.27 -4.59
CA GLY A 350 0.34 -20.50 -3.80
C GLY A 350 0.19 -21.75 -4.66
N GLN A 351 -0.72 -21.73 -5.66
CA GLN A 351 -0.90 -22.85 -6.58
C GLN A 351 0.36 -23.12 -7.42
N LEU A 352 1.05 -22.06 -7.85
CA LEU A 352 2.31 -22.20 -8.60
C LEU A 352 3.42 -22.83 -7.76
N ILE A 353 3.48 -22.54 -6.45
CA ILE A 353 4.42 -23.19 -5.53
C ILE A 353 4.10 -24.69 -5.43
N THR A 354 2.83 -25.06 -5.23
CA THR A 354 2.42 -26.47 -5.13
C THR A 354 2.56 -27.24 -6.44
N ALA A 355 2.41 -26.56 -7.58
CA ALA A 355 2.55 -27.17 -8.91
C ALA A 355 4.00 -27.55 -9.27
N ASN A 356 4.99 -26.99 -8.57
CA ASN A 356 6.38 -27.37 -8.77
C ASN A 356 6.65 -28.75 -8.13
N PRO A 357 7.07 -29.77 -8.89
CA PRO A 357 7.32 -31.13 -8.36
C PRO A 357 8.34 -31.17 -7.22
N ASN A 358 9.27 -30.20 -7.19
CA ASN A 358 10.29 -30.09 -6.14
C ASN A 358 9.81 -29.28 -4.92
N GLY A 359 8.56 -28.80 -4.92
CA GLY A 359 8.01 -27.95 -3.87
C GLY A 359 8.67 -26.57 -3.73
N GLN A 360 9.48 -26.15 -4.71
CA GLN A 360 10.26 -24.92 -4.66
C GLN A 360 9.50 -23.73 -5.27
N TYR A 361 9.89 -22.53 -4.86
CA TYR A 361 9.21 -21.26 -5.18
C TYR A 361 9.44 -20.75 -6.61
N LEU A 362 10.21 -21.48 -7.43
CA LEU A 362 10.66 -21.05 -8.76
C LEU A 362 9.52 -20.62 -9.69
N TYR A 363 8.46 -21.42 -9.83
CA TYR A 363 7.34 -21.10 -10.73
C TYR A 363 6.62 -19.81 -10.31
N ALA A 364 6.45 -19.60 -9.00
CA ALA A 364 5.84 -18.40 -8.47
C ALA A 364 6.76 -17.18 -8.60
N GLN A 365 8.08 -17.33 -8.39
CA GLN A 365 9.07 -16.28 -8.65
C GLN A 365 9.07 -15.83 -10.11
N MET A 366 9.07 -16.77 -11.06
CA MET A 366 9.03 -16.47 -12.49
C MET A 366 7.72 -15.79 -12.90
N ALA A 367 6.58 -16.26 -12.37
CA ALA A 367 5.29 -15.63 -12.62
C ALA A 367 5.23 -14.21 -12.06
N ALA A 368 5.69 -14.00 -10.82
CA ALA A 368 5.76 -12.67 -10.19
C ALA A 368 6.65 -11.70 -11.00
N GLY A 369 7.81 -12.17 -11.47
CA GLY A 369 8.68 -11.40 -12.36
C GLY A 369 7.99 -11.06 -13.69
N THR A 370 7.24 -12.01 -14.26
CA THR A 370 6.49 -11.80 -15.50
C THR A 370 5.36 -10.79 -15.32
N PHE A 371 4.65 -10.81 -14.19
CA PHE A 371 3.62 -9.82 -13.90
C PHE A 371 4.21 -8.41 -13.73
N LEU A 372 5.37 -8.27 -13.08
CA LEU A 372 6.09 -6.99 -13.02
C LEU A 372 6.55 -6.52 -14.41
N LEU A 373 6.99 -7.45 -15.28
CA LEU A 373 7.37 -7.14 -16.65
C LEU A 373 6.19 -6.64 -17.48
N LEU A 374 5.05 -7.33 -17.41
CA LEU A 374 3.79 -6.91 -18.04
C LEU A 374 3.35 -5.53 -17.51
N GLY A 375 3.44 -5.32 -16.20
CA GLY A 375 3.20 -4.03 -15.57
C GLY A 375 4.08 -2.93 -16.16
N THR A 376 5.37 -3.20 -16.35
CA THR A 376 6.33 -2.27 -16.99
C THR A 376 5.95 -1.99 -18.45
N ALA A 377 5.58 -3.02 -19.22
CA ALA A 377 5.16 -2.87 -20.62
C ALA A 377 3.92 -1.97 -20.74
N PHE A 378 2.91 -2.18 -19.88
CA PHE A 378 1.72 -1.32 -19.85
C PHE A 378 2.03 0.12 -19.40
N MET A 379 2.99 0.35 -18.49
CA MET A 379 3.46 1.70 -18.19
C MET A 379 4.11 2.38 -19.39
N LEU A 380 4.91 1.65 -20.17
CA LEU A 380 5.49 2.15 -21.40
C LEU A 380 4.41 2.52 -22.42
N PHE A 381 3.37 1.69 -22.58
CA PHE A 381 2.21 2.03 -23.43
C PHE A 381 1.46 3.26 -22.91
N ALA A 382 1.31 3.43 -21.59
CA ALA A 382 0.74 4.65 -21.02
C ALA A 382 1.60 5.88 -21.36
N CYS A 383 2.93 5.76 -21.29
CA CYS A 383 3.87 6.81 -21.66
C CYS A 383 3.78 7.18 -23.15
N LEU A 384 3.76 6.18 -24.03
CA LEU A 384 3.61 6.39 -25.47
C LEU A 384 2.25 7.02 -25.82
N ALA A 385 1.18 6.62 -25.14
CA ALA A 385 -0.15 7.21 -25.32
C ALA A 385 -0.21 8.69 -24.89
N LEU A 386 0.63 9.12 -23.94
CA LEU A 386 0.77 10.53 -23.55
C LEU A 386 1.61 11.34 -24.53
N ALA A 387 2.59 10.70 -25.20
CA ALA A 387 3.48 11.31 -26.18
C ALA A 387 2.86 11.45 -27.60
N GLY A 388 1.65 10.93 -27.80
CA GLY A 388 0.95 11.00 -29.09
C GLY A 388 0.72 12.43 -29.62
N PRO A 389 0.39 12.57 -30.92
CA PRO A 389 0.43 13.84 -31.67
C PRO A 389 -0.47 14.97 -31.13
N THR A 390 -1.39 14.68 -30.20
CA THR A 390 -2.33 15.66 -29.63
C THR A 390 -1.71 16.66 -28.66
N ARG A 391 -0.43 16.53 -28.28
CA ARG A 391 0.25 17.45 -27.34
C ARG A 391 1.38 18.29 -27.93
N GLN A 392 1.68 18.19 -29.22
CA GLN A 392 2.63 19.10 -29.88
C GLN A 392 2.12 20.55 -30.00
N MET A 393 0.88 20.85 -29.57
CA MET A 393 0.32 22.21 -29.56
C MET A 393 0.28 22.88 -28.18
N ALA A 394 0.81 22.28 -27.11
CA ALA A 394 0.75 22.88 -25.76
C ALA A 394 1.86 22.37 -24.80
N VAL A 395 3.12 22.52 -25.19
CA VAL A 395 4.26 22.51 -24.26
C VAL A 395 4.89 23.91 -24.25
#